data_AF-A0A954LQI9-F1
#
_entry.id   AF-A0A954LQI9-F1
#
_cell.length_a   1.000
_cell.length_b   1.000
_cell.length_c   1.000
_cell.angle_alpha   90.00
_cell.angle_beta   90.00
_cell.angle_gamma   90.00
#
_symmetry.space_group_name_H-M   'P 1'
#
loop_
_entity.id
_entity.type
_entity.pdbx_description
1 polymer ?
#
loop_
_entity_poly.entity_id
_entity_poly.type
_entity_poly.pdbx_seq_one_letter_code
_entity_poly.pdbx_strand_id
1 'polypeptide(L)'
;MPFPIAKPRSNGPLRLFGLAGVCFVLCLELSSSWCVGQVLEPPRANQPANTPPSIRVAQLPPTTSGPIIEGLTGTEGQNAAANTPPPLFSDPLTLDMVQQRLKAATEDQSLDKSQLEQIQALYQKAIDDLKEAAAAQVRVTEWIQKTQSVPAQIEAAKERKQSFGKTPEDKPGENVPLPELQQELAQKEEALKKAKSRKDQAADDQKGIITNRGELSQARKSVQDNIAEKEQQLRNLLTNGNETQQLRAQRSQLRAAWQRLKADLERLAKEEACQQARTELLPLERDLAALQESRL
;
A
#
# COMPACT_ATOMS: atom_id res chain seq x y z
N MET A 1 -61.88 32.87 -25.34
CA MET A 1 -61.05 33.86 -26.07
C MET A 1 -59.95 34.35 -25.12
N PRO A 2 -58.68 34.53 -25.52
CA PRO A 2 -57.86 33.86 -26.52
C PRO A 2 -56.60 33.18 -25.89
N PHE A 3 -55.77 32.66 -26.79
CA PHE A 3 -54.62 31.75 -26.70
C PHE A 3 -53.33 32.26 -25.98
N PRO A 4 -52.35 31.36 -25.72
CA PRO A 4 -51.16 31.59 -24.91
C PRO A 4 -49.97 32.12 -25.72
N ILE A 5 -49.00 32.76 -25.06
CA ILE A 5 -47.76 33.24 -25.70
C ILE A 5 -46.50 32.87 -24.87
N ALA A 6 -45.76 31.92 -25.44
CA ALA A 6 -44.31 31.76 -25.61
C ALA A 6 -43.27 32.21 -24.56
N LYS A 7 -42.34 31.27 -24.29
CA LYS A 7 -40.95 31.44 -23.81
C LYS A 7 -40.08 32.25 -24.79
N PRO A 8 -38.95 32.80 -24.30
CA PRO A 8 -37.63 32.40 -24.83
C PRO A 8 -36.72 31.90 -23.68
N ARG A 9 -36.20 30.66 -23.72
CA ARG A 9 -34.86 30.30 -24.22
C ARG A 9 -33.76 31.27 -23.78
N SER A 10 -33.17 31.00 -22.61
CA SER A 10 -31.81 31.42 -22.27
C SER A 10 -30.88 30.21 -22.46
N ASN A 11 -29.90 30.40 -23.34
CA ASN A 11 -28.84 29.47 -23.70
C ASN A 11 -27.80 29.38 -22.58
N GLY A 12 -27.10 28.23 -22.52
CA GLY A 12 -26.17 27.84 -21.46
C GLY A 12 -24.93 28.72 -21.28
N PRO A 13 -24.03 28.29 -20.39
CA PRO A 13 -22.94 27.48 -20.94
C PRO A 13 -22.80 26.10 -20.28
N LEU A 14 -22.62 25.11 -21.16
CA LEU A 14 -22.06 23.80 -20.89
C LEU A 14 -20.73 23.95 -20.14
N ARG A 15 -20.68 23.53 -18.87
CA ARG A 15 -19.43 23.13 -18.24
C ARG A 15 -19.30 21.62 -18.32
N LEU A 16 -18.70 21.19 -19.43
CA LEU A 16 -17.99 19.92 -19.55
C LEU A 16 -16.82 19.91 -18.56
N PHE A 17 -17.00 19.23 -17.43
CA PHE A 17 -15.91 18.57 -16.72
C PHE A 17 -16.31 17.09 -16.78
N GLY A 18 -15.81 16.30 -17.74
CA GLY A 18 -14.38 16.05 -17.88
C GLY A 18 -13.99 14.94 -16.90
N LEU A 19 -14.64 13.78 -17.05
CA LEU A 19 -14.17 12.49 -16.56
C LEU A 19 -12.79 12.24 -17.19
N ALA A 20 -11.73 12.49 -16.41
CA ALA A 20 -10.41 11.95 -16.68
C ALA A 20 -10.06 11.03 -15.51
N GLY A 21 -10.52 9.79 -15.64
CA GLY A 21 -9.93 8.68 -14.91
C GLY A 21 -8.56 8.36 -15.48
N VAL A 22 -7.68 7.92 -14.59
CA VAL A 22 -6.77 6.80 -14.79
C VAL A 22 -5.77 6.95 -15.95
N CYS A 23 -4.57 7.45 -15.63
CA CYS A 23 -3.31 6.96 -16.21
C CYS A 23 -2.14 7.55 -15.41
N PHE A 24 -1.81 6.95 -14.27
CA PHE A 24 -0.51 7.16 -13.63
C PHE A 24 0.04 5.79 -13.20
N VAL A 25 0.47 5.06 -14.22
CA VAL A 25 1.27 3.84 -14.10
C VAL A 25 2.40 4.00 -15.11
N LEU A 26 3.64 3.75 -14.65
CA LEU A 26 4.87 3.53 -15.42
C LEU A 26 5.51 4.74 -16.12
N CYS A 27 6.43 5.41 -15.42
CA CYS A 27 7.66 5.96 -16.01
C CYS A 27 8.79 5.81 -15.00
N LEU A 28 9.28 4.59 -14.88
CA LEU A 28 10.49 4.25 -14.14
C LEU A 28 11.28 3.30 -15.05
N GLU A 29 12.00 3.87 -16.01
CA GLU A 29 13.13 3.21 -16.65
C GLU A 29 14.00 4.21 -17.43
N LEU A 30 15.32 3.94 -17.36
CA LEU A 30 16.38 4.32 -18.31
C LEU A 30 17.12 5.65 -18.12
N SER A 31 18.17 5.58 -17.31
CA SER A 31 19.54 5.99 -17.66
C SER A 31 20.48 5.22 -16.72
N SER A 32 21.20 4.16 -17.13
CA SER A 32 22.34 4.13 -18.07
C SER A 32 23.31 5.25 -17.72
N SER A 33 24.58 5.08 -17.36
CA SER A 33 25.57 4.07 -17.71
C SER A 33 26.91 4.55 -17.12
N TRP A 34 27.56 3.85 -16.19
CA TRP A 34 28.99 4.05 -15.91
C TRP A 34 29.68 2.70 -15.66
N CYS A 35 30.92 2.63 -16.14
CA CYS A 35 31.66 1.47 -16.62
C CYS A 35 32.34 0.63 -15.52
N VAL A 36 33.16 -0.32 -16.02
CA VAL A 36 34.23 -1.11 -15.39
C VAL A 36 33.75 -2.50 -14.96
N GLY A 37 34.13 -3.63 -15.56
CA GLY A 37 35.34 -3.96 -16.29
C GLY A 37 36.22 -4.86 -15.43
N GLN A 38 36.06 -6.19 -15.53
CA GLN A 38 37.18 -7.14 -15.48
C GLN A 38 36.75 -8.57 -15.80
N VAL A 39 37.56 -9.16 -16.67
CA VAL A 39 37.59 -10.55 -17.12
C VAL A 39 38.28 -11.39 -16.06
N LEU A 40 37.71 -12.55 -15.69
CA LEU A 40 38.50 -13.72 -15.31
C LEU A 40 37.69 -15.02 -15.52
N GLU A 41 38.25 -15.91 -16.31
CA GLU A 41 37.74 -17.26 -16.62
C GLU A 41 37.77 -18.21 -15.40
N PRO A 42 36.98 -19.31 -15.44
CA PRO A 42 36.74 -20.19 -14.29
C PRO A 42 37.64 -21.44 -14.28
N PRO A 43 37.79 -22.09 -13.12
CA PRO A 43 38.08 -23.51 -13.07
C PRO A 43 36.87 -24.34 -12.63
N ARG A 44 36.53 -25.33 -13.46
CA ARG A 44 35.75 -26.53 -13.09
C ARG A 44 36.49 -27.30 -11.99
N ALA A 45 35.76 -27.77 -10.97
CA ALA A 45 35.81 -29.17 -10.50
C ALA A 45 34.84 -29.43 -9.31
N ASN A 46 34.10 -30.53 -9.46
CA ASN A 46 33.65 -31.47 -8.42
C ASN A 46 32.51 -31.09 -7.45
N GLN A 47 31.31 -31.57 -7.81
CA GLN A 47 30.26 -32.00 -6.88
C GLN A 47 30.78 -33.12 -5.96
N PRO A 48 30.29 -33.15 -4.71
CA PRO A 48 29.52 -34.33 -4.32
C PRO A 48 28.16 -34.00 -3.67
N ALA A 49 27.23 -34.91 -3.91
CA ALA A 49 25.92 -34.98 -3.27
C ALA A 49 26.04 -35.06 -1.74
N ASN A 50 25.09 -34.43 -1.01
CA ASN A 50 24.40 -35.03 0.14
C ASN A 50 23.37 -34.05 0.77
N THR A 51 22.10 -34.42 0.60
CA THR A 51 20.99 -34.44 1.59
C THR A 51 20.67 -33.20 2.45
N PRO A 52 19.39 -32.74 2.47
CA PRO A 52 18.94 -31.62 3.30
C PRO A 52 18.74 -32.03 4.78
N PRO A 53 19.01 -31.14 5.76
CA PRO A 53 18.63 -31.39 7.14
C PRO A 53 17.13 -31.12 7.37
N SER A 54 16.43 -32.17 7.82
CA SER A 54 15.12 -32.12 8.46
C SER A 54 15.11 -31.15 9.66
N ILE A 55 14.34 -30.08 9.57
CA ILE A 55 14.01 -29.23 10.73
C ILE A 55 12.91 -29.93 11.53
N ARG A 56 13.30 -30.56 12.64
CA ARG A 56 12.37 -31.06 13.66
C ARG A 56 11.74 -29.88 14.38
N VAL A 57 10.41 -29.83 14.36
CA VAL A 57 9.55 -29.04 15.23
C VAL A 57 9.78 -29.51 16.67
N ALA A 58 10.29 -28.65 17.54
CA ALA A 58 10.29 -28.87 18.98
C ALA A 58 8.90 -28.55 19.52
N GLN A 59 8.12 -29.59 19.79
CA GLN A 59 6.94 -29.53 20.65
C GLN A 59 7.41 -29.40 22.11
N LEU A 60 7.02 -28.33 22.78
CA LEU A 60 7.09 -28.22 24.24
C LEU A 60 5.73 -28.64 24.84
N PRO A 61 5.70 -29.47 25.91
CA PRO A 61 4.48 -29.97 26.51
C PRO A 61 3.78 -28.94 27.42
N PRO A 62 2.48 -29.14 27.71
CA PRO A 62 1.70 -28.25 28.57
C PRO A 62 1.99 -28.51 30.05
N THR A 63 2.11 -27.45 30.84
CA THR A 63 2.08 -27.53 32.31
C THR A 63 0.86 -26.79 32.87
N THR A 64 0.08 -27.59 33.57
CA THR A 64 -1.16 -27.33 34.31
C THR A 64 -0.92 -26.52 35.59
N SER A 65 -1.83 -25.58 35.87
CA SER A 65 -2.37 -25.05 37.15
C SER A 65 -1.48 -25.10 38.42
N GLY A 66 -1.12 -24.00 39.08
CA GLY A 66 -1.91 -22.99 39.86
C GLY A 66 -1.15 -22.72 41.20
N PRO A 67 -1.59 -21.90 42.20
CA PRO A 67 -2.71 -20.96 42.28
C PRO A 67 -2.38 -19.54 42.86
N ILE A 68 -3.35 -18.61 42.71
CA ILE A 68 -3.82 -17.51 43.60
C ILE A 68 -2.78 -16.55 44.24
N ILE A 69 -2.77 -15.28 43.80
CA ILE A 69 -2.86 -14.10 44.69
C ILE A 69 -3.79 -13.06 44.04
N GLU A 70 -4.78 -12.65 44.83
CA GLU A 70 -5.79 -11.61 44.60
C GLU A 70 -5.18 -10.20 44.61
N GLY A 71 -5.76 -9.26 43.84
CA GLY A 71 -5.67 -7.85 44.18
C GLY A 71 -5.58 -6.86 43.01
N LEU A 72 -6.70 -6.13 42.81
CA LEU A 72 -6.81 -4.81 42.18
C LEU A 72 -6.98 -4.73 40.65
N THR A 73 -8.22 -5.06 40.25
CA THR A 73 -9.18 -4.19 39.53
C THR A 73 -8.62 -3.17 38.53
N GLY A 74 -8.81 -3.49 37.25
CA GLY A 74 -8.72 -2.59 36.10
C GLY A 74 -9.26 -3.28 34.85
N THR A 75 -10.47 -3.81 34.93
CA THR A 75 -11.19 -4.47 33.83
C THR A 75 -11.75 -3.44 32.85
N GLU A 76 -11.00 -3.11 31.80
CA GLU A 76 -11.54 -2.64 30.52
C GLU A 76 -10.69 -3.22 29.39
N GLY A 77 -11.28 -4.10 28.57
CA GLY A 77 -10.57 -4.66 27.41
C GLY A 77 -10.90 -6.10 27.01
N GLN A 78 -11.99 -6.69 27.51
CA GLN A 78 -12.48 -7.99 27.02
C GLN A 78 -13.98 -7.94 26.76
N ASN A 79 -14.40 -7.18 25.75
CA ASN A 79 -15.77 -7.24 25.20
C ASN A 79 -15.84 -6.83 23.72
N ALA A 80 -14.77 -7.05 22.95
CA ALA A 80 -14.78 -6.83 21.49
C ALA A 80 -15.04 -8.11 20.67
N ALA A 81 -15.11 -9.29 21.31
CA ALA A 81 -15.24 -10.57 20.60
C ALA A 81 -16.70 -11.02 20.37
N ALA A 82 -17.69 -10.41 21.03
CA ALA A 82 -19.06 -10.92 21.07
C ALA A 82 -20.00 -10.47 19.92
N ASN A 83 -19.55 -9.55 19.04
CA ASN A 83 -20.38 -9.01 17.96
C ASN A 83 -19.72 -9.11 16.57
N THR A 84 -18.75 -10.00 16.40
CA THR A 84 -18.25 -10.27 15.03
C THR A 84 -19.24 -11.23 14.39
N PRO A 85 -20.03 -10.81 13.37
CA PRO A 85 -20.88 -11.75 12.65
C PRO A 85 -20.00 -12.89 12.10
N PRO A 86 -20.49 -14.14 12.10
CA PRO A 86 -19.71 -15.25 11.58
C PRO A 86 -19.24 -14.95 10.16
N PRO A 87 -18.00 -15.32 9.80
CA PRO A 87 -17.46 -15.07 8.49
C PRO A 87 -18.39 -15.69 7.44
N LEU A 88 -18.79 -14.90 6.45
CA LEU A 88 -19.72 -15.33 5.40
C LEU A 88 -19.22 -16.55 4.63
N PHE A 89 -17.90 -16.76 4.57
CA PHE A 89 -17.24 -17.88 3.90
C PHE A 89 -16.05 -18.37 4.72
N SER A 90 -15.93 -19.69 4.83
CA SER A 90 -14.85 -20.37 5.55
C SER A 90 -13.54 -20.36 4.77
N ASP A 91 -13.60 -20.43 3.44
CA ASP A 91 -12.43 -20.50 2.56
C ASP A 91 -12.34 -19.30 1.60
N PRO A 92 -11.14 -18.73 1.41
CA PRO A 92 -10.93 -17.69 0.41
C PRO A 92 -11.11 -18.24 -1.01
N LEU A 93 -11.78 -17.48 -1.87
CA LEU A 93 -11.80 -17.73 -3.30
C LEU A 93 -10.39 -17.51 -3.89
N THR A 94 -9.86 -18.46 -4.65
CA THR A 94 -8.55 -18.36 -5.28
C THR A 94 -8.65 -18.16 -6.79
N LEU A 95 -7.58 -17.62 -7.39
CA LEU A 95 -7.50 -17.38 -8.83
C LEU A 95 -7.64 -18.69 -9.63
N ASP A 96 -6.99 -19.76 -9.19
CA ASP A 96 -7.09 -21.08 -9.80
C ASP A 96 -8.52 -21.64 -9.76
N MET A 97 -9.22 -21.48 -8.63
CA MET A 97 -10.62 -21.90 -8.52
C MET A 97 -11.52 -21.17 -9.52
N VAL A 98 -11.32 -19.87 -9.72
CA VAL A 98 -12.12 -19.09 -10.67
C VAL A 98 -11.78 -19.47 -12.11
N GLN A 99 -10.50 -19.68 -12.43
CA GLN A 99 -10.08 -20.13 -13.76
C GLN A 99 -10.61 -21.52 -14.11
N GLN A 100 -10.60 -22.46 -13.15
CA GLN A 100 -11.20 -23.79 -13.33
C GLN A 100 -12.70 -23.69 -13.59
N ARG A 101 -13.42 -22.83 -12.85
CA ARG A 101 -14.86 -22.59 -13.06
C ARG A 101 -15.16 -21.95 -14.42
N LEU A 102 -14.32 -21.01 -14.86
CA LEU A 102 -14.43 -20.41 -16.19
C LEU A 102 -14.28 -21.47 -17.28
N LYS A 103 -13.24 -22.32 -17.19
CA LYS A 103 -13.03 -23.43 -18.14
C LYS A 103 -14.22 -24.38 -18.19
N ALA A 104 -14.70 -24.81 -17.02
CA ALA A 104 -15.87 -25.67 -16.93
C ALA A 104 -17.12 -25.03 -17.56
N ALA A 105 -17.32 -23.72 -17.37
CA ALA A 105 -18.43 -23.01 -18.00
C ALA A 105 -18.27 -22.87 -19.53
N THR A 106 -17.04 -22.74 -20.03
CA THR A 106 -16.78 -22.67 -21.48
C THR A 106 -16.94 -24.00 -22.20
N GLU A 107 -16.78 -25.12 -21.50
CA GLU A 107 -16.95 -26.47 -22.04
C GLU A 107 -18.42 -26.94 -21.96
N ASP A 108 -19.28 -26.20 -21.26
CA ASP A 108 -20.69 -26.53 -21.06
C ASP A 108 -21.52 -26.22 -22.32
N GLN A 109 -21.84 -27.27 -23.09
CA GLN A 109 -22.64 -27.19 -24.31
C GLN A 109 -24.13 -26.92 -24.06
N SER A 110 -24.58 -26.93 -22.80
CA SER A 110 -25.98 -26.67 -22.45
C SER A 110 -26.33 -25.18 -22.34
N LEU A 111 -25.32 -24.31 -22.33
CA LEU A 111 -25.51 -22.86 -22.24
C LEU A 111 -25.73 -22.25 -23.61
N ASP A 112 -26.70 -21.33 -23.69
CA ASP A 112 -26.82 -20.49 -24.88
C ASP A 112 -25.62 -19.52 -24.97
N LYS A 113 -25.34 -19.03 -26.18
CA LYS A 113 -24.19 -18.16 -26.43
C LYS A 113 -24.22 -16.87 -25.58
N SER A 114 -25.40 -16.31 -25.34
CA SER A 114 -25.58 -15.06 -24.59
C SER A 114 -25.27 -15.26 -23.10
N GLN A 115 -25.79 -16.33 -22.51
CA GLN A 115 -25.53 -16.76 -21.15
C GLN A 115 -24.06 -17.07 -20.96
N LEU A 116 -23.44 -17.76 -21.92
CA LEU A 116 -22.02 -18.05 -21.89
C LEU A 116 -21.18 -16.77 -21.84
N GLU A 117 -21.45 -15.80 -22.72
CA GLU A 117 -20.75 -14.50 -22.74
C GLU A 117 -20.90 -13.75 -21.41
N GLN A 118 -22.11 -13.75 -20.81
CA GLN A 118 -22.34 -13.13 -19.51
C GLN A 118 -21.59 -13.82 -18.37
N ILE A 119 -21.58 -15.16 -18.36
CA ILE A 119 -20.87 -15.96 -17.35
C ILE A 119 -19.36 -15.74 -17.47
N GLN A 120 -18.82 -15.73 -18.70
CA GLN A 120 -17.41 -15.44 -18.95
C GLN A 120 -17.02 -14.05 -18.44
N ALA A 121 -17.83 -13.02 -18.72
CA ALA A 121 -17.58 -11.66 -18.26
C ALA A 121 -17.55 -11.55 -16.73
N LEU A 122 -18.47 -12.26 -16.04
CA LEU A 122 -18.49 -12.30 -14.57
C LEU A 122 -17.23 -12.96 -13.99
N TYR A 123 -16.80 -14.09 -14.56
CA TYR A 123 -15.57 -14.76 -14.12
C TYR A 123 -14.31 -13.96 -14.46
N GLN A 124 -14.26 -13.30 -15.61
CA GLN A 124 -13.13 -12.45 -15.97
C GLN A 124 -12.99 -11.29 -14.98
N LYS A 125 -14.10 -10.62 -14.64
CA LYS A 125 -14.12 -9.59 -13.62
C LYS A 125 -13.67 -10.13 -12.25
N ALA A 126 -14.07 -11.34 -11.89
CA ALA A 126 -13.62 -11.99 -10.66
C ALA A 126 -12.11 -12.23 -10.67
N ILE A 127 -11.53 -12.65 -11.79
CA ILE A 127 -10.08 -12.83 -11.95
C ILE A 127 -9.35 -11.50 -11.78
N ASP A 128 -9.86 -10.43 -12.39
CA ASP A 128 -9.25 -9.11 -12.31
C ASP A 128 -9.29 -8.55 -10.89
N ASP A 129 -10.44 -8.67 -10.19
CA ASP A 129 -10.56 -8.29 -8.79
C ASP A 129 -9.58 -9.07 -7.88
N LEU A 130 -9.37 -10.37 -8.12
CA LEU A 130 -8.40 -11.18 -7.37
C LEU A 130 -6.94 -10.75 -7.62
N LYS A 131 -6.60 -10.38 -8.86
CA LYS A 131 -5.27 -9.84 -9.19
C LYS A 131 -5.03 -8.51 -8.51
N GLU A 132 -6.03 -7.64 -8.51
CA GLU A 132 -5.96 -6.36 -7.81
C GLU A 132 -5.84 -6.55 -6.30
N ALA A 133 -6.53 -7.53 -5.72
CA ALA A 133 -6.37 -7.90 -4.31
C ALA A 133 -4.92 -8.32 -3.98
N ALA A 134 -4.29 -9.14 -4.84
CA ALA A 134 -2.90 -9.54 -4.66
C ALA A 134 -1.92 -8.35 -4.78
N ALA A 135 -2.16 -7.44 -5.73
CA ALA A 135 -1.37 -6.21 -5.87
C ALA A 135 -1.52 -5.29 -4.64
N ALA A 136 -2.71 -5.20 -4.07
CA ALA A 136 -2.95 -4.46 -2.83
C ALA A 136 -2.17 -5.07 -1.65
N GLN A 137 -2.09 -6.40 -1.55
CA GLN A 137 -1.28 -7.08 -0.53
C GLN A 137 0.23 -6.81 -0.67
N VAL A 138 0.76 -6.68 -1.89
CA VAL A 138 2.15 -6.25 -2.10
C VAL A 138 2.36 -4.85 -1.54
N ARG A 139 1.42 -3.93 -1.77
CA ARG A 139 1.52 -2.57 -1.19
C ARG A 139 1.40 -2.58 0.34
N VAL A 140 0.61 -3.49 0.91
CA VAL A 140 0.53 -3.69 2.37
C VAL A 140 1.92 -3.99 2.94
N THR A 141 2.68 -4.91 2.34
CA THR A 141 4.01 -5.26 2.83
C THR A 141 5.00 -4.10 2.69
N GLU A 142 4.94 -3.34 1.59
CA GLU A 142 5.73 -2.11 1.41
C GLU A 142 5.46 -1.08 2.51
N TRP A 143 4.19 -0.83 2.84
CA TRP A 143 3.83 0.11 3.91
C TRP A 143 4.26 -0.37 5.29
N ILE A 144 4.17 -1.67 5.55
CA ILE A 144 4.66 -2.27 6.79
C ILE A 144 6.17 -2.03 6.93
N GLN A 145 6.95 -2.35 5.90
CA GLN A 145 8.40 -2.16 5.91
C GLN A 145 8.78 -0.69 6.14
N LYS A 146 8.13 0.24 5.41
CA LYS A 146 8.34 1.68 5.60
C LYS A 146 8.06 2.08 7.04
N THR A 147 6.92 1.68 7.59
CA THR A 147 6.52 2.01 8.98
C THR A 147 7.52 1.47 10.00
N GLN A 148 7.98 0.22 9.83
CA GLN A 148 8.95 -0.41 10.75
C GLN A 148 10.32 0.28 10.74
N SER A 149 10.70 0.93 9.64
CA SER A 149 11.98 1.64 9.55
C SER A 149 11.96 3.03 10.20
N VAL A 150 10.79 3.61 10.48
CA VAL A 150 10.66 4.99 10.99
C VAL A 150 11.31 5.19 12.35
N PRO A 151 11.15 4.33 13.38
CA PRO A 151 11.78 4.54 14.67
C PRO A 151 13.31 4.63 14.59
N ALA A 152 13.94 3.77 13.81
CA ALA A 152 15.40 3.83 13.59
C ALA A 152 15.83 5.12 12.87
N GLN A 153 15.03 5.60 11.91
CA GLN A 153 15.28 6.87 11.24
C GLN A 153 15.15 8.07 12.18
N ILE A 154 14.18 8.05 13.09
CA ILE A 154 14.00 9.08 14.12
C ILE A 154 15.22 9.13 15.04
N GLU A 155 15.69 8.00 15.54
CA GLU A 155 16.87 7.96 16.41
C GLU A 155 18.13 8.43 15.67
N ALA A 156 18.36 7.94 14.45
CA ALA A 156 19.46 8.41 13.61
C ALA A 156 19.39 9.93 13.33
N ALA A 157 18.18 10.48 13.14
CA ALA A 157 17.99 11.91 12.96
C ALA A 157 18.30 12.70 14.24
N LYS A 158 17.86 12.21 15.41
CA LYS A 158 18.17 12.83 16.71
C LYS A 158 19.68 12.82 16.98
N GLU A 159 20.35 11.69 16.78
CA GLU A 159 21.80 11.55 16.96
C GLU A 159 22.56 12.50 16.05
N ARG A 160 22.18 12.57 14.76
CA ARG A 160 22.75 13.54 13.82
C ARG A 160 22.57 14.96 14.33
N LYS A 161 21.35 15.34 14.77
CA LYS A 161 21.06 16.70 15.26
C LYS A 161 21.93 17.06 16.46
N GLN A 162 22.17 16.11 17.36
CA GLN A 162 23.07 16.30 18.51
C GLN A 162 24.54 16.43 18.09
N SER A 163 24.99 15.68 17.08
CA SER A 163 26.37 15.75 16.57
C SER A 163 26.70 17.10 15.93
N PHE A 164 25.70 17.77 15.32
CA PHE A 164 25.86 19.14 14.84
C PHE A 164 26.32 20.04 15.98
N GLY A 165 25.67 20.05 17.14
CA GLY A 165 26.06 20.90 18.29
C GLY A 165 27.50 20.74 18.82
N LYS A 166 28.24 19.69 18.42
CA LYS A 166 29.58 19.37 18.96
C LYS A 166 30.74 19.61 17.99
N THR A 167 30.47 19.90 16.71
CA THR A 167 31.53 20.03 15.71
C THR A 167 31.87 21.52 15.51
N PRO A 168 33.11 21.97 15.79
CA PRO A 168 33.55 23.35 15.54
C PRO A 168 33.50 23.66 14.04
N GLU A 169 33.26 24.93 13.68
CA GLU A 169 33.35 25.41 12.30
C GLU A 169 34.78 25.21 11.79
N ASP A 170 34.93 24.34 10.79
CA ASP A 170 36.22 24.12 10.12
C ASP A 170 36.51 25.35 9.24
N LYS A 171 37.35 26.24 9.76
CA LYS A 171 37.89 27.35 8.97
C LYS A 171 38.94 26.76 8.02
N PRO A 172 38.89 27.07 6.71
CA PRO A 172 39.94 26.63 5.80
C PRO A 172 41.29 27.16 6.32
N GLY A 173 42.29 26.29 6.37
CA GLY A 173 43.63 26.66 6.81
C GLY A 173 44.21 27.78 5.94
N GLU A 174 45.03 28.65 6.54
CA GLU A 174 45.56 29.88 5.91
C GLU A 174 46.44 29.64 4.66
N ASN A 175 46.74 28.38 4.31
CA ASN A 175 47.64 27.96 3.22
C ASN A 175 47.02 26.98 2.20
N VAL A 176 45.68 26.88 2.10
CA VAL A 176 45.04 26.01 1.10
C VAL A 176 45.19 26.61 -0.31
N PRO A 177 45.75 25.87 -1.30
CA PRO A 177 45.92 26.36 -2.66
C PRO A 177 44.57 26.64 -3.34
N LEU A 178 44.54 27.68 -4.19
CA LEU A 178 43.34 28.14 -4.91
C LEU A 178 42.49 27.04 -5.58
N PRO A 179 43.06 26.04 -6.30
CA PRO A 179 42.26 24.97 -6.90
C PRO A 179 41.54 24.10 -5.86
N GLU A 180 42.14 23.87 -4.69
CA GLU A 180 41.50 23.13 -3.60
C GLU A 180 40.35 23.93 -2.98
N LEU A 181 40.50 25.26 -2.83
CA LEU A 181 39.41 26.14 -2.41
C LEU A 181 38.24 26.18 -3.41
N GLN A 182 38.53 26.15 -4.72
CA GLN A 182 37.49 26.10 -5.75
C GLN A 182 36.72 24.78 -5.73
N GLN A 183 37.42 23.66 -5.50
CA GLN A 183 36.80 22.35 -5.36
C GLN A 183 35.94 22.28 -4.08
N GLU A 184 36.44 22.81 -2.96
CA GLU A 184 35.70 22.86 -1.69
C GLU A 184 34.44 23.72 -1.81
N LEU A 185 34.52 24.87 -2.47
CA LEU A 185 33.37 25.74 -2.72
C LEU A 185 32.33 25.04 -3.59
N ALA A 186 32.73 24.37 -4.68
CA ALA A 186 31.81 23.61 -5.51
C ALA A 186 31.11 22.48 -4.73
N GLN A 187 31.84 21.79 -3.84
CA GLN A 187 31.26 20.75 -2.97
C GLN A 187 30.27 21.34 -1.96
N LYS A 188 30.60 22.48 -1.34
CA LYS A 188 29.70 23.17 -0.40
C LYS A 188 28.45 23.69 -1.09
N GLU A 189 28.56 24.22 -2.30
CA GLU A 189 27.41 24.65 -3.10
C GLU A 189 26.48 23.48 -3.48
N GLU A 190 27.04 22.34 -3.90
CA GLU A 190 26.25 21.14 -4.18
C GLU A 190 25.57 20.60 -2.92
N ALA A 191 26.30 20.56 -1.80
CA ALA A 191 25.77 20.15 -0.50
C ALA A 191 24.63 21.08 -0.04
N LEU A 192 24.77 22.39 -0.23
CA LEU A 192 23.76 23.39 0.12
C LEU A 192 22.51 23.24 -0.75
N LYS A 193 22.68 23.02 -2.06
CA LYS A 193 21.57 22.74 -2.98
C LYS A 193 20.82 21.48 -2.54
N LYS A 194 21.54 20.42 -2.17
CA LYS A 194 20.96 19.16 -1.68
C LYS A 194 20.24 19.35 -0.34
N ALA A 195 20.80 20.14 0.58
CA ALA A 195 20.18 20.45 1.86
C ALA A 195 18.86 21.22 1.68
N LYS A 196 18.85 22.25 0.82
CA LYS A 196 17.62 22.99 0.49
C LYS A 196 16.55 22.09 -0.11
N SER A 197 16.91 21.28 -1.10
CA SER A 197 15.97 20.33 -1.71
C SER A 197 15.39 19.32 -0.70
N ARG A 198 16.21 18.82 0.25
CA ARG A 198 15.73 17.92 1.31
C ARG A 198 14.77 18.60 2.28
N LYS A 199 15.07 19.86 2.66
CA LYS A 199 14.21 20.67 3.52
C LYS A 199 12.86 20.91 2.87
N ASP A 200 12.85 21.29 1.59
CA ASP A 200 11.63 21.53 0.82
C ASP A 200 10.83 20.25 0.67
N GLN A 201 11.48 19.13 0.32
CA GLN A 201 10.83 17.82 0.23
C GLN A 201 10.20 17.39 1.56
N ALA A 202 10.89 17.57 2.69
CA ALA A 202 10.35 17.22 4.00
C ALA A 202 9.14 18.10 4.38
N ALA A 203 9.16 19.38 4.00
CA ALA A 203 8.05 20.29 4.21
C ALA A 203 6.84 19.95 3.32
N ASP A 204 7.07 19.61 2.05
CA ASP A 204 6.04 19.18 1.11
C ASP A 204 5.43 17.85 1.52
N ASP A 205 6.24 16.87 1.94
CA ASP A 205 5.78 15.59 2.49
C ASP A 205 4.92 15.82 3.74
N GLN A 206 5.33 16.73 4.64
CA GLN A 206 4.59 17.04 5.85
C GLN A 206 3.23 17.67 5.52
N LYS A 207 3.21 18.61 4.57
CA LYS A 207 1.97 19.22 4.08
C LYS A 207 1.07 18.18 3.43
N GLY A 208 1.64 17.30 2.61
CA GLY A 208 0.95 16.18 1.98
C GLY A 208 0.27 15.26 2.98
N ILE A 209 0.94 14.90 4.09
CA ILE A 209 0.33 14.09 5.15
C ILE A 209 -0.89 14.79 5.76
N ILE A 210 -0.79 16.10 6.03
CA ILE A 210 -1.89 16.87 6.63
C ILE A 210 -3.10 16.91 5.68
N THR A 211 -2.87 17.16 4.39
CA THR A 211 -3.93 17.20 3.38
C THR A 211 -4.56 15.82 3.14
N ASN A 212 -3.73 14.79 2.97
CA ASN A 212 -4.18 13.46 2.57
C ASN A 212 -4.87 12.70 3.71
N ARG A 213 -4.69 13.11 4.97
CA ARG A 213 -5.32 12.45 6.13
C ARG A 213 -6.85 12.38 6.02
N GLY A 214 -7.48 13.47 5.58
CA GLY A 214 -8.93 13.51 5.36
C GLY A 214 -9.36 12.57 4.24
N GLU A 215 -8.60 12.55 3.15
CA GLU A 215 -8.86 11.71 1.97
C GLU A 215 -8.73 10.22 2.30
N LEU A 216 -7.70 9.82 3.06
CA LEU A 216 -7.53 8.44 3.51
C LEU A 216 -8.67 7.99 4.42
N SER A 217 -9.10 8.83 5.36
CA SER A 217 -10.22 8.52 6.24
C SER A 217 -11.53 8.34 5.46
N GLN A 218 -11.81 9.25 4.52
CA GLN A 218 -12.96 9.16 3.63
C GLN A 218 -12.91 7.92 2.73
N ALA A 219 -11.74 7.61 2.16
CA ALA A 219 -11.53 6.42 1.35
C ALA A 219 -11.76 5.14 2.15
N ARG A 220 -11.24 5.05 3.38
CA ARG A 220 -11.48 3.90 4.28
C ARG A 220 -12.96 3.69 4.55
N LYS A 221 -13.69 4.76 4.87
CA LYS A 221 -15.14 4.71 5.10
C LYS A 221 -15.88 4.23 3.85
N SER A 222 -15.57 4.80 2.69
CA SER A 222 -16.17 4.38 1.42
C SER A 222 -15.91 2.91 1.10
N VAL A 223 -14.69 2.41 1.34
CA VAL A 223 -14.37 0.99 1.16
C VAL A 223 -15.14 0.11 2.15
N GLN A 224 -15.30 0.52 3.41
CA GLN A 224 -16.11 -0.21 4.39
C GLN A 224 -17.59 -0.29 3.99
N ASP A 225 -18.16 0.82 3.52
CA ASP A 225 -19.54 0.87 3.05
C ASP A 225 -19.72 -0.07 1.84
N ASN A 226 -18.77 -0.07 0.90
CA ASN A 226 -18.76 -0.98 -0.24
C ASN A 226 -18.63 -2.45 0.19
N ILE A 227 -17.81 -2.77 1.22
CA ILE A 227 -17.72 -4.12 1.76
C ILE A 227 -19.08 -4.56 2.29
N ALA A 228 -19.75 -3.73 3.10
CA ALA A 228 -21.07 -4.04 3.64
C ALA A 228 -22.11 -4.26 2.53
N GLU A 229 -22.07 -3.45 1.48
CA GLU A 229 -22.95 -3.62 0.30
C GLU A 229 -22.70 -4.96 -0.40
N LYS A 230 -21.44 -5.34 -0.65
CA LYS A 230 -21.10 -6.63 -1.30
C LYS A 230 -21.47 -7.82 -0.41
N GLU A 231 -21.30 -7.70 0.90
CA GLU A 231 -21.73 -8.72 1.86
C GLU A 231 -23.26 -8.90 1.84
N GLN A 232 -24.02 -7.81 1.81
CA GLN A 232 -25.48 -7.88 1.70
C GLN A 232 -25.92 -8.50 0.37
N GLN A 233 -25.29 -8.12 -0.75
CA GLN A 233 -25.54 -8.72 -2.07
C GLN A 233 -25.26 -10.23 -2.05
N LEU A 234 -24.16 -10.66 -1.42
CA LEU A 234 -23.82 -12.07 -1.27
C LEU A 234 -24.83 -12.83 -0.40
N ARG A 235 -25.30 -12.24 0.71
CA ARG A 235 -26.35 -12.83 1.56
C ARG A 235 -27.66 -13.01 0.79
N ASN A 236 -28.07 -12.00 0.02
CA ASN A 236 -29.30 -12.05 -0.78
C ASN A 236 -29.25 -13.14 -1.86
N LEU A 237 -28.08 -13.37 -2.48
CA LEU A 237 -27.92 -14.44 -3.47
C LEU A 237 -27.92 -15.84 -2.85
N LEU A 238 -27.58 -15.98 -1.58
CA LEU A 238 -27.62 -17.28 -0.88
C LEU A 238 -29.04 -17.69 -0.48
N THR A 239 -29.94 -16.72 -0.28
CA THR A 239 -31.33 -16.98 0.15
C THR A 239 -32.29 -17.26 -0.99
N ASN A 240 -31.97 -16.81 -2.22
CA ASN A 240 -32.98 -16.65 -3.29
C ASN A 240 -33.04 -17.80 -4.34
N GLY A 241 -32.69 -19.05 -3.97
CA GLY A 241 -33.12 -20.23 -4.71
C GLY A 241 -32.07 -20.99 -5.52
N ASN A 242 -32.55 -21.86 -6.42
CA ASN A 242 -31.79 -22.92 -7.10
C ASN A 242 -30.53 -22.41 -7.81
N GLU A 243 -29.41 -23.09 -7.56
CA GLU A 243 -28.10 -22.65 -8.01
C GLU A 243 -27.92 -22.83 -9.53
N THR A 244 -28.00 -21.72 -10.29
CA THR A 244 -27.69 -21.69 -11.72
C THR A 244 -26.22 -21.37 -11.98
N GLN A 245 -25.70 -21.69 -13.17
CA GLN A 245 -24.34 -21.33 -13.58
C GLN A 245 -24.10 -19.81 -13.49
N GLN A 246 -25.09 -19.02 -13.89
CA GLN A 246 -25.04 -17.55 -13.78
C GLN A 246 -24.95 -17.07 -12.33
N LEU A 247 -25.73 -17.65 -11.41
CA LEU A 247 -25.66 -17.33 -9.98
C LEU A 247 -24.31 -17.74 -9.38
N ARG A 248 -23.72 -18.87 -9.79
CA ARG A 248 -22.36 -19.26 -9.38
C ARG A 248 -21.29 -18.27 -9.84
N ALA A 249 -21.39 -17.81 -11.09
CA ALA A 249 -20.48 -16.81 -11.64
C ALA A 249 -20.64 -15.47 -10.91
N GLN A 250 -21.87 -15.00 -10.67
CA GLN A 250 -22.14 -13.78 -9.93
C GLN A 250 -21.64 -13.85 -8.48
N ARG A 251 -21.84 -14.97 -7.78
CA ARG A 251 -21.29 -15.19 -6.44
C ARG A 251 -19.77 -15.17 -6.43
N SER A 252 -19.13 -15.77 -7.43
CA SER A 252 -17.66 -15.75 -7.56
C SER A 252 -17.15 -14.32 -7.78
N GLN A 253 -17.81 -13.55 -8.64
CA GLN A 253 -17.48 -12.14 -8.88
C GLN A 253 -17.64 -11.28 -7.62
N LEU A 254 -18.77 -11.39 -6.91
CA LEU A 254 -18.98 -10.62 -5.69
C LEU A 254 -18.02 -11.00 -4.57
N ARG A 255 -17.66 -12.29 -4.43
CA ARG A 255 -16.64 -12.73 -3.47
C ARG A 255 -15.27 -12.17 -3.81
N ALA A 256 -14.87 -12.19 -5.08
CA ALA A 256 -13.60 -11.60 -5.53
C ALA A 256 -13.55 -10.10 -5.25
N ALA A 257 -14.61 -9.36 -5.61
CA ALA A 257 -14.73 -7.93 -5.32
C ALA A 257 -14.66 -7.64 -3.81
N TRP A 258 -15.31 -8.45 -2.98
CA TRP A 258 -15.23 -8.33 -1.52
C TRP A 258 -13.81 -8.56 -0.99
N GLN A 259 -13.08 -9.55 -1.52
CA GLN A 259 -11.69 -9.81 -1.12
C GLN A 259 -10.76 -8.66 -1.53
N ARG A 260 -10.94 -8.12 -2.74
CA ARG A 260 -10.24 -6.93 -3.20
C ARG A 260 -10.44 -5.75 -2.26
N LEU A 261 -11.71 -5.44 -1.95
CA LEU A 261 -12.04 -4.34 -1.04
C LEU A 261 -11.45 -4.54 0.36
N LYS A 262 -11.42 -5.78 0.86
CA LYS A 262 -10.74 -6.10 2.13
C LYS A 262 -9.23 -5.84 2.07
N ALA A 263 -8.58 -6.25 0.99
CA ALA A 263 -7.16 -5.98 0.78
C ALA A 263 -6.89 -4.47 0.66
N ASP A 264 -7.76 -3.72 -0.02
CA ASP A 264 -7.69 -2.27 -0.11
C ASP A 264 -7.88 -1.57 1.24
N LEU A 265 -8.79 -2.07 2.08
CA LEU A 265 -9.01 -1.55 3.43
C LEU A 265 -7.76 -1.74 4.30
N GLU A 266 -7.14 -2.91 4.22
CA GLU A 266 -5.88 -3.19 4.92
C GLU A 266 -4.75 -2.29 4.41
N ARG A 267 -4.62 -2.15 3.08
CA ARG A 267 -3.64 -1.25 2.45
C ARG A 267 -3.78 0.18 2.96
N LEU A 268 -5.00 0.73 2.96
CA LEU A 268 -5.28 2.08 3.46
C LEU A 268 -4.94 2.21 4.95
N ALA A 269 -5.23 1.18 5.76
CA ALA A 269 -4.89 1.20 7.18
C ALA A 269 -3.37 1.21 7.42
N LYS A 270 -2.59 0.47 6.62
CA LYS A 270 -1.12 0.50 6.72
C LYS A 270 -0.52 1.80 6.19
N GLU A 271 -1.10 2.37 5.14
CA GLU A 271 -0.71 3.68 4.63
C GLU A 271 -0.91 4.78 5.69
N GLU A 272 -2.05 4.80 6.36
CA GLU A 272 -2.34 5.74 7.44
C GLU A 272 -1.38 5.56 8.63
N ALA A 273 -1.12 4.31 9.04
CA ALA A 273 -0.15 4.03 10.10
C ALA A 273 1.27 4.51 9.73
N CYS A 274 1.66 4.36 8.46
CA CYS A 274 2.94 4.86 7.97
C CYS A 274 3.00 6.39 8.02
N GLN A 275 1.96 7.08 7.54
CA GLN A 275 1.89 8.53 7.59
C GLN A 275 1.93 9.04 9.05
N GLN A 276 1.20 8.38 9.95
CA GLN A 276 1.21 8.71 11.37
C GLN A 276 2.61 8.55 11.97
N ALA A 277 3.31 7.45 11.68
CA ALA A 277 4.68 7.26 12.16
C ALA A 277 5.62 8.37 11.65
N ARG A 278 5.45 8.81 10.40
CA ARG A 278 6.29 9.87 9.79
C ARG A 278 6.02 11.28 10.32
N THR A 279 4.95 11.50 11.10
CA THR A 279 4.63 12.83 11.64
C THR A 279 5.71 13.39 12.56
N GLU A 280 6.43 12.54 13.27
CA GLU A 280 7.57 12.93 14.13
C GLU A 280 8.89 13.01 13.36
N LEU A 281 9.06 12.19 12.32
CA LEU A 281 10.30 12.13 11.53
C LEU A 281 10.49 13.36 10.64
N LEU A 282 9.46 13.77 9.90
CA LEU A 282 9.58 14.82 8.89
C LEU A 282 10.01 16.19 9.47
N PRO A 283 9.50 16.64 10.62
CA PRO A 283 10.01 17.84 11.27
C PRO A 283 11.49 17.75 11.63
N LEU A 284 11.96 16.58 12.10
CA LEU A 284 13.37 16.37 12.44
C LEU A 284 14.26 16.43 11.20
N GLU A 285 13.84 15.84 10.09
CA GLU A 285 14.57 15.89 8.82
C GLU A 285 14.66 17.32 8.26
N ARG A 286 13.56 18.07 8.33
CA ARG A 286 13.53 19.49 7.93
C ARG A 286 14.48 20.33 8.79
N ASP A 287 14.44 20.15 10.10
CA ASP A 287 15.32 20.87 11.02
C ASP A 287 16.79 20.51 10.79
N LEU A 288 17.11 19.23 10.55
CA LEU A 288 18.46 18.78 10.20
C LEU A 288 18.95 19.41 8.91
N ALA A 289 18.10 19.47 7.88
CA ALA A 289 18.44 20.09 6.61
C ALA A 289 18.67 21.60 6.76
N ALA A 290 17.90 22.29 7.63
CA ALA A 290 18.12 23.70 7.95
C ALA A 290 19.44 23.93 8.71
N LEU A 291 19.81 23.03 9.64
CA LEU A 291 21.11 23.09 10.33
C LEU A 291 22.29 22.82 9.39
N GLN A 292 22.10 21.96 8.38
CA GLN A 292 23.08 21.74 7.32
C GLN A 292 23.24 22.98 6.45
N GLU A 293 22.12 23.61 6.06
CA GLU A 293 22.10 24.86 5.30
C GLU A 293 22.83 26.00 6.04
N SER A 294 22.68 26.12 7.36
CA SER A 294 23.32 27.20 8.13
C SER A 294 24.83 27.02 8.36
N ARG A 295 25.41 25.88 7.98
CA ARG A 295 26.83 25.54 8.24
C ARG A 295 27.71 25.43 7.00
N LEU A 296 27.10 25.40 5.82
CA LEU A 296 27.80 25.35 4.54
C LEU A 296 28.06 26.77 4.04
#